data_AF-A0A1M3BN81-F1
#
_entry.id   AF-A0A1M3BN81-F1
#
_cell.length_a   1.000
_cell.length_b   1.000
_cell.length_c   1.000
_cell.angle_alpha   90.00
_cell.angle_beta   90.00
_cell.angle_gamma   90.00
#
_symmetry.space_group_name_H-M   'P 1'
#
loop_
_entity.id
_entity.type
_entity.pdbx_description
1 polymer ?
#
loop_
_entity_poly.entity_id
_entity_poly.type
_entity_poly.pdbx_seq_one_letter_code
_entity_poly.pdbx_strand_id
1 'polypeptide(L)'
;MGAGAVRWSCTRCKVSVGRLDGSPSRLPTTWTRIGDSTFCLTCSRALVGEAAMDSAPSACSRQERFLLRSEAVIRFEIDRTPLAADRIIAHACRTSPRKVASVRAALADVGSQQPTAPSGG
;
A
#
# COMPACT_ATOMS: atom_id res chain seq x y z
N MET A 1 18.44 -12.21 30.47
CA MET A 1 17.22 -12.14 29.63
C MET A 1 17.65 -12.38 28.20
N GLY A 2 17.41 -13.59 27.68
CA GLY A 2 17.89 -13.98 26.36
C GLY A 2 17.23 -13.14 25.27
N ALA A 3 18.02 -12.65 24.31
CA ALA A 3 17.51 -11.96 23.14
C ALA A 3 16.55 -12.88 22.39
N GLY A 4 15.24 -12.65 22.58
CA GLY A 4 14.21 -13.40 21.88
C GLY A 4 14.44 -13.27 20.38
N ALA A 5 14.49 -14.42 19.69
CA ALA A 5 14.59 -14.50 18.24
C ALA A 5 13.63 -13.48 17.61
N VAL A 6 14.15 -12.45 16.93
CA VAL A 6 13.30 -11.44 16.28
C VAL A 6 12.67 -12.06 15.05
N ARG A 7 11.56 -12.77 15.29
CA ARG A 7 10.60 -13.22 14.30
C ARG A 7 9.57 -12.13 14.12
N TRP A 8 9.38 -11.70 12.88
CA TRP A 8 8.33 -10.76 12.53
C TRP A 8 7.03 -11.51 12.36
N SER A 9 5.93 -10.95 12.87
CA SER A 9 4.60 -11.56 12.75
C SER A 9 3.59 -10.54 12.28
N CYS A 10 2.84 -10.87 11.22
CA CYS A 10 1.82 -9.98 10.70
C CYS A 10 0.69 -9.85 11.74
N THR A 11 0.37 -8.63 12.16
CA THR A 11 -0.66 -8.36 13.16
C THR A 11 -2.01 -8.93 12.74
N ARG A 12 -2.34 -8.89 11.44
CA ARG A 12 -3.62 -9.35 10.88
C ARG A 12 -3.65 -10.86 10.62
N CYS A 13 -2.84 -11.38 9.70
CA CYS A 13 -2.93 -12.78 9.29
C CYS A 13 -2.04 -13.74 10.10
N LYS A 14 -1.29 -13.25 11.08
CA LYS A 14 -0.42 -14.03 11.97
C LYS A 14 0.71 -14.82 11.30
N VAL A 15 0.91 -14.67 9.99
CA VAL A 15 2.09 -15.23 9.31
C VAL A 15 3.35 -14.69 9.98
N SER A 16 4.34 -15.55 10.18
CA SER A 16 5.60 -15.17 10.81
C SER A 16 6.79 -15.50 9.92
N VAL A 17 7.80 -14.64 9.96
CA VAL A 17 9.07 -14.82 9.23
C VAL A 17 10.25 -14.56 10.16
N GLY A 18 11.31 -15.34 9.99
CA GLY A 18 12.53 -15.23 10.78
C GLY A 18 13.61 -16.14 10.22
N ARG A 19 14.83 -15.99 10.71
CA ARG A 19 15.93 -16.91 10.34
C ARG A 19 15.70 -18.27 11.00
N LEU A 20 16.08 -19.33 10.29
CA LEU A 20 15.92 -20.71 10.75
C LEU A 20 16.78 -21.01 11.97
N ASP A 21 17.94 -20.37 12.08
CA ASP A 21 18.88 -20.46 13.21
C ASP A 21 18.42 -19.67 14.46
N GLY A 22 17.24 -19.04 14.42
CA GLY A 22 16.71 -18.24 15.53
C GLY A 22 17.40 -16.90 15.73
N SER A 23 18.37 -16.52 14.89
CA SER A 23 19.02 -15.22 15.00
C SER A 23 18.05 -14.07 14.61
N PRO A 24 18.20 -12.88 15.21
CA PRO A 24 17.38 -11.72 14.88
C PRO A 24 17.41 -11.41 13.37
N SER A 25 16.24 -11.15 12.80
CA SER A 25 16.13 -10.73 11.40
C SER A 25 15.64 -9.28 11.30
N ARG A 26 16.08 -8.55 10.28
CA ARG A 26 15.51 -7.24 9.95
C ARG A 26 14.08 -7.42 9.44
N LEU A 27 13.24 -6.39 9.61
CA LEU A 27 11.89 -6.41 9.02
C LEU A 27 12.02 -6.63 7.51
N PRO A 28 11.26 -7.57 6.91
CA PRO A 28 11.32 -7.77 5.47
C PRO A 28 10.97 -6.49 4.73
N THR A 29 11.67 -6.21 3.63
CA THR A 29 11.47 -5.00 2.82
C THR A 29 10.07 -4.90 2.20
N THR A 30 9.36 -6.03 2.10
CA THR A 30 7.97 -6.10 1.60
C THR A 30 6.93 -5.93 2.69
N TRP A 31 7.33 -5.79 3.95
CA TRP A 31 6.43 -5.60 5.09
C TRP A 31 6.41 -4.14 5.50
N THR A 32 5.26 -3.71 6.02
CA THR A 32 5.05 -2.34 6.49
C THR A 32 4.88 -2.35 8.00
N ARG A 33 5.45 -1.34 8.68
CA ARG A 33 5.18 -1.07 10.09
C ARG A 33 4.29 0.18 10.19
N ILE A 34 3.20 0.08 10.95
CA ILE A 34 2.27 1.16 11.24
C ILE A 34 2.12 1.20 12.77
N GLY A 35 2.69 2.22 13.41
CA GLY A 35 2.85 2.23 14.87
C GLY A 35 3.62 0.99 15.35
N ASP A 36 3.07 0.30 16.35
CA ASP A 36 3.64 -0.95 16.88
C ASP A 36 3.23 -2.21 16.11
N SER A 37 2.36 -2.07 15.11
CA SER A 37 1.89 -3.20 14.30
C SER A 37 2.74 -3.40 13.05
N THR A 38 2.97 -4.66 12.69
CA THR A 38 3.63 -5.02 11.43
C THR A 38 2.69 -5.80 10.54
N PHE A 39 2.70 -5.51 9.24
CA PHE A 39 1.81 -6.11 8.26
C PHE A 39 2.62 -6.69 7.11
N CYS A 40 2.31 -7.93 6.73
CA CYS A 40 2.84 -8.50 5.50
C CYS A 40 2.25 -7.77 4.29
N LEU A 41 2.94 -7.86 3.14
CA LEU A 41 2.53 -7.19 1.90
C LEU A 41 1.05 -7.38 1.55
N THR A 42 0.54 -8.61 1.68
CA THR A 42 -0.87 -8.93 1.42
C THR A 42 -1.82 -8.17 2.35
N CYS A 43 -1.50 -8.10 3.65
CA CYS A 43 -2.33 -7.38 4.61
C CYS A 43 -2.21 -5.86 4.44
N SER A 44 -1.03 -5.33 4.11
CA SER A 44 -0.88 -3.91 3.77
C SER A 44 -1.77 -3.52 2.59
N ARG A 45 -1.78 -4.31 1.50
CA ARG A 45 -2.67 -4.11 0.35
C ARG A 45 -4.15 -4.16 0.74
N ALA A 46 -4.52 -5.10 1.60
CA ALA A 46 -5.90 -5.23 2.05
C ALA A 46 -6.34 -4.01 2.85
N LEU A 47 -5.50 -3.51 3.77
CA LEU A 47 -5.77 -2.34 4.60
C LEU A 47 -5.96 -1.06 3.78
N VAL A 48 -5.05 -0.75 2.85
CA VAL A 48 -5.19 0.45 2.00
C VAL A 48 -6.45 0.36 1.13
N GLY A 49 -6.77 -0.84 0.64
CA GLY A 49 -7.97 -1.05 -0.15
C GLY A 49 -9.27 -1.01 0.66
N GLU A 50 -9.23 -1.41 1.94
CA GLU A 50 -10.36 -1.31 2.88
C GLU A 50 -10.59 0.15 3.27
N ALA A 51 -9.54 0.86 3.69
CA ALA A 51 -9.60 2.28 4.03
C ALA A 51 -10.18 3.15 2.91
N ALA A 52 -9.84 2.85 1.64
CA ALA A 52 -10.39 3.55 0.49
C ALA A 52 -11.89 3.29 0.27
N MET A 53 -12.38 2.08 0.60
CA MET A 53 -13.82 1.78 0.55
C MET A 53 -14.56 2.42 1.73
N ASP A 54 -13.96 2.42 2.91
CA ASP A 54 -14.54 2.98 4.13
C ASP A 54 -14.63 4.51 4.08
N SER A 55 -13.70 5.15 3.34
CA SER A 55 -13.73 6.59 3.08
C SER A 55 -14.68 7.01 1.96
N ALA A 56 -15.28 6.04 1.25
CA ALA A 56 -16.20 6.33 0.15
C ALA A 56 -17.53 6.86 0.69
N PRO A 57 -18.15 7.87 0.03
CA PRO A 57 -19.51 8.29 0.35
C PRO A 57 -20.49 7.12 0.44
N SER A 58 -21.45 7.20 1.36
CA SER A 58 -22.48 6.16 1.54
C SER A 58 -23.29 5.92 0.26
N ALA A 59 -23.47 6.96 -0.56
CA ALA A 59 -24.16 6.92 -1.85
C ALA A 59 -23.39 6.17 -2.97
N CYS A 60 -22.09 5.88 -2.81
CA CYS A 60 -21.34 5.14 -3.81
C CYS A 60 -21.94 3.74 -4.01
N SER A 61 -22.10 3.38 -5.28
CA SER A 61 -22.41 2.03 -5.71
C SER A 61 -21.30 1.06 -5.33
N ARG A 62 -21.63 -0.23 -5.34
CA ARG A 62 -20.65 -1.31 -5.14
C ARG A 62 -19.51 -1.25 -6.16
N GLN A 63 -19.83 -0.89 -7.40
CA GLN A 63 -18.86 -0.79 -8.48
C GLN A 63 -17.86 0.35 -8.23
N GLU A 64 -18.33 1.52 -7.80
CA GLU A 64 -17.47 2.65 -7.46
C GLU A 64 -16.55 2.32 -6.28
N ARG A 65 -17.07 1.67 -5.23
CA ARG A 65 -16.24 1.19 -4.11
C ARG A 65 -15.15 0.21 -4.57
N PHE A 66 -15.47 -0.70 -5.49
CA PHE A 66 -14.48 -1.61 -6.07
C PHE A 66 -13.40 -0.85 -6.86
N LEU A 67 -13.77 0.18 -7.62
CA LEU A 67 -12.82 1.03 -8.33
C LEU A 67 -11.89 1.78 -7.37
N LEU A 68 -12.45 2.39 -6.30
CA LEU A 68 -11.68 3.06 -5.24
C LEU A 68 -10.69 2.12 -4.57
N ARG A 69 -11.12 0.91 -4.19
CA ARG A 69 -10.25 -0.13 -3.66
C ARG A 69 -9.10 -0.43 -4.62
N SER A 70 -9.42 -0.66 -5.89
CA SER A 70 -8.43 -1.02 -6.90
C SER A 70 -7.41 0.10 -7.12
N GLU A 71 -7.86 1.36 -7.17
CA GLU A 71 -7.00 2.52 -7.29
C GLU A 71 -6.06 2.68 -6.08
N ALA A 72 -6.59 2.54 -4.86
CA ALA A 72 -5.79 2.64 -3.64
C ALA A 72 -4.66 1.60 -3.57
N VAL A 73 -4.94 0.36 -3.98
CA VAL A 73 -3.91 -0.69 -4.05
C VAL A 73 -2.87 -0.39 -5.13
N ILE A 74 -3.26 0.17 -6.28
CA ILE A 74 -2.31 0.59 -7.32
C ILE A 74 -1.42 1.72 -6.82
N ARG A 75 -1.99 2.74 -6.17
CA ARG A 75 -1.22 3.86 -5.58
C ARG A 75 -0.20 3.35 -4.56
N PHE A 76 -0.61 2.42 -3.69
CA PHE A 76 0.28 1.77 -2.74
C PHE A 76 1.46 1.05 -3.42
N GLU A 77 1.21 0.30 -4.50
CA GLU A 77 2.28 -0.40 -5.23
C GLU A 77 3.20 0.54 -6.01
N ILE A 78 2.67 1.65 -6.53
CA ILE A 78 3.47 2.70 -7.16
C ILE A 78 4.41 3.33 -6.12
N ASP A 79 3.89 3.71 -4.95
CA ASP A 79 4.70 4.29 -3.87
C ASP A 79 5.78 3.31 -3.36
N ARG A 80 5.40 2.03 -3.19
CA ARG A 80 6.32 0.97 -2.75
C ARG A 80 7.45 0.71 -3.76
N THR A 81 7.18 0.83 -5.06
CA THR A 81 8.11 0.51 -6.14
C THR A 81 7.99 1.51 -7.31
N PRO A 82 8.42 2.77 -7.12
CA PRO A 82 8.14 3.84 -8.07
C PRO A 82 8.81 3.64 -9.43
N LEU A 83 9.97 2.97 -9.45
CA LEU A 83 10.73 2.68 -10.67
C LEU A 83 10.27 1.40 -11.39
N ALA A 84 9.34 0.62 -10.81
CA ALA A 84 8.86 -0.58 -11.46
C ALA A 84 8.07 -0.26 -12.74
N ALA A 85 8.18 -1.11 -13.76
CA ALA A 85 7.37 -0.99 -14.97
C ALA A 85 5.89 -1.27 -14.68
N ASP A 86 4.99 -0.61 -15.40
CA ASP A 86 3.53 -0.71 -15.19
C ASP A 86 3.02 -2.16 -15.22
N ARG A 87 3.59 -3.01 -16.09
CA ARG A 87 3.25 -4.43 -16.16
C ARG A 87 3.52 -5.21 -14.86
N ILE A 88 4.59 -4.83 -14.14
CA ILE A 88 4.98 -5.49 -12.88
C ILE A 88 3.98 -5.11 -11.78
N ILE A 89 3.64 -3.82 -11.69
CA ILE A 89 2.63 -3.32 -10.76
C ILE A 89 1.25 -3.90 -11.12
N ALA A 90 0.90 -3.94 -12.41
CA ALA A 90 -0.36 -4.48 -12.88
C ALA A 90 -0.54 -5.96 -12.48
N HIS A 91 0.51 -6.77 -12.63
CA HIS A 91 0.52 -8.15 -12.16
C HIS A 91 0.33 -8.25 -10.64
N ALA A 92 1.05 -7.44 -9.86
CA ALA A 92 0.92 -7.40 -8.40
C ALA A 92 -0.49 -7.00 -7.94
N CYS A 93 -1.15 -6.11 -8.67
CA CYS A 93 -2.49 -5.59 -8.38
C CYS A 93 -3.63 -6.37 -9.04
N ARG A 94 -3.34 -7.38 -9.88
CA ARG A 94 -4.33 -8.10 -10.71
C ARG A 94 -5.20 -7.16 -11.55
N THR A 95 -4.54 -6.25 -12.27
CA THR A 95 -5.17 -5.23 -13.13
C THR A 95 -4.44 -5.12 -14.47
N SER A 96 -4.85 -4.20 -15.34
CA SER A 96 -4.17 -3.91 -16.60
C SER A 96 -3.06 -2.85 -16.45
N PRO A 97 -1.98 -2.90 -17.26
CA PRO A 97 -0.95 -1.85 -17.29
C PRO A 97 -1.51 -0.47 -17.60
N ARG A 98 -2.54 -0.38 -18.47
CA ARG A 98 -3.22 0.88 -18.79
C ARG A 98 -3.85 1.54 -17.57
N LYS A 99 -4.44 0.76 -16.65
CA LYS A 99 -4.99 1.31 -15.40
C LYS A 99 -3.88 1.85 -14.49
N VAL A 100 -2.73 1.18 -14.43
CA VAL A 100 -1.56 1.65 -13.67
C VAL A 100 -1.03 2.96 -14.26
N ALA A 101 -0.86 3.03 -15.58
CA ALA A 101 -0.44 4.25 -16.28
C ALA A 101 -1.37 5.43 -15.98
N SER A 102 -2.69 5.20 -16.01
CA SER A 102 -3.69 6.22 -15.66
C SER A 102 -3.53 6.74 -14.23
N VAL A 103 -3.28 5.86 -13.26
CA VAL A 103 -3.07 6.26 -11.87
C VAL A 103 -1.75 7.01 -11.70
N ARG A 104 -0.69 6.61 -12.41
CA ARG A 104 0.59 7.34 -12.41
C ARG A 104 0.45 8.75 -12.96
N ALA A 105 -0.26 8.92 -14.07
CA ALA A 105 -0.55 10.22 -14.65
C ALA A 105 -1.29 11.12 -13.64
N ALA A 106 -2.35 10.60 -13.01
CA ALA A 106 -3.09 11.33 -11.98
C ALA A 106 -2.22 11.75 -10.78
N LEU A 107 -1.25 10.91 -10.36
CA LEU A 107 -0.31 11.27 -9.29
C LEU A 107 0.68 12.38 -9.71
N ALA A 108 1.12 12.39 -10.96
CA ALA A 108 1.98 13.44 -11.51
C ALA A 108 1.24 14.78 -11.64
N ASP A 109 -0.04 14.74 -12.02
CA ASP A 109 -0.90 15.91 -12.13
C ASP A 109 -1.17 16.56 -10.75
N VAL A 110 -1.47 15.73 -9.73
CA VAL A 110 -1.65 16.21 -8.34
C VAL A 110 -0.36 16.81 -7.78
N GLY A 111 0.81 16.23 -8.11
CA GLY A 111 2.11 16.80 -7.74
C GLY A 111 2.41 18.16 -8.37
N SER A 112 1.73 18.49 -9.48
CA SER A 112 1.87 19.76 -10.21
C SER A 112 0.88 20.84 -9.75
N GLN A 113 -0.14 20.47 -8.96
CA GLN A 113 -1.17 21.36 -8.42
C GLN A 113 -0.96 21.58 -6.91
N GLN A 114 0.12 22.27 -6.52
CA GLN A 114 0.25 22.79 -5.16
C GLN A 114 -0.39 24.19 -5.08
N PRO A 115 -1.23 24.50 -4.07
CA PRO A 115 -1.93 25.78 -3.99
C PRO A 115 -0.94 26.92 -3.71
N THR A 116 -0.94 27.93 -4.59
CA THR A 116 -0.43 29.26 -4.29
C THR A 116 -1.18 29.80 -3.07
N ALA A 117 -0.46 30.09 -1.99
CA ALA A 117 -1.03 30.73 -0.80
C ALA A 117 -1.79 32.02 -1.17
N PRO A 118 -2.91 32.35 -0.51
CA PRO A 118 -3.54 33.64 -0.70
C PRO A 118 -2.68 34.72 -0.05
N SER A 119 -2.05 35.57 -0.87
CA SER A 119 -1.53 36.86 -0.41
C SER A 119 -2.72 37.73 -0.01
N GLY A 120 -2.81 38.06 1.28
CA GLY A 120 -3.84 38.93 1.85
C GLY A 120 -3.83 40.34 1.26
N GLY A 121 -5.00 41.01 1.38
CA GLY A 121 -5.24 42.38 0.96
C GLY A 121 -4.82 43.44 1.98
#